data_AF-A0A7S1XB41-F1
#
_entry.id   AF-A0A7S1XB41-F1
#
_cell.length_a   1.000
_cell.length_b   1.000
_cell.length_c   1.000
_cell.angle_alpha   90.00
_cell.angle_beta   90.00
_cell.angle_gamma   90.00
#
_symmetry.space_group_name_H-M   'P 1'
#
loop_
_entity.id
_entity.type
_entity.pdbx_description
1 polymer ?
#
loop_
_entity_poly.entity_id
_entity_poly.type
_entity_poly.pdbx_seq_one_letter_code
_entity_poly.pdbx_strand_id
1 'polypeptide(L)'
;GRQLEEAIQRLSQNQEHLELLRAVLCAGMFPAVASIKRRGKFNAFNTPEDGKVEPHPSSVNSPMGYYPHRWLVYSEKVKSSGIYLRASTMVPDFALLLFGGELSQTGGTLTMLEGWMAFSADEKVADLIRGLRVRLHTLLAAKVDSPDLDIMDTGGPIVDAVIRVLETSGEADGGAPGNRY
;
A
#
# COMPACT_ATOMS: atom_id res chain seq x y z
N GLY A 1 -7.47 -23.08 -25.08
CA GLY A 1 -8.12 -22.85 -26.37
C GLY A 1 -7.82 -21.43 -26.82
N ARG A 2 -6.67 -21.25 -27.47
CA ARG A 2 -6.02 -20.02 -27.98
C ARG A 2 -6.56 -18.64 -27.52
N GLN A 3 -7.82 -18.27 -27.82
CA GLN A 3 -8.42 -17.02 -27.32
C GLN A 3 -8.44 -16.89 -25.78
N LEU A 4 -8.69 -17.98 -25.05
CA LEU A 4 -8.63 -17.99 -23.59
C LEU A 4 -7.20 -17.82 -23.08
N GLU A 5 -6.21 -18.41 -23.77
CA GLU A 5 -4.80 -18.28 -23.42
C GLU A 5 -4.31 -16.84 -23.66
N GLU A 6 -4.69 -16.24 -24.79
CA GLU A 6 -4.41 -14.84 -25.10
C GLU A 6 -5.07 -13.88 -24.09
N ALA A 7 -6.30 -14.16 -23.67
CA ALA A 7 -6.99 -13.37 -22.65
C ALA A 7 -6.30 -13.49 -21.27
N ILE A 8 -5.94 -14.71 -20.84
CA ILE A 8 -5.19 -14.94 -19.60
C ILE A 8 -3.84 -14.23 -19.66
N GLN A 9 -3.12 -14.35 -20.77
CA GLN A 9 -1.81 -13.71 -20.94
C GLN A 9 -1.92 -12.20 -20.90
N ARG A 10 -3.00 -11.62 -21.46
CA ARG A 10 -3.27 -10.18 -21.40
C ARG A 10 -3.63 -9.71 -19.98
N LEU A 11 -4.42 -10.47 -19.24
CA LEU A 11 -4.78 -10.12 -17.86
C LEU A 11 -3.63 -10.30 -16.87
N SER A 12 -2.73 -11.24 -17.13
CA SER A 12 -1.57 -11.55 -16.29
C SER A 12 -0.32 -10.76 -16.65
N GLN A 13 -0.42 -9.73 -17.52
CA GLN A 13 0.74 -8.92 -17.96
C GLN A 13 1.56 -8.36 -16.80
N ASN A 14 0.90 -7.97 -15.70
CA ASN A 14 1.56 -7.32 -14.57
C ASN A 14 1.83 -8.26 -13.37
N GLN A 15 1.71 -9.58 -13.55
CA GLN A 15 1.78 -10.55 -12.44
C GLN A 15 3.13 -10.58 -11.71
N GLU A 16 4.21 -10.14 -12.36
CA GLU A 16 5.57 -10.10 -11.79
C GLU A 16 5.86 -8.81 -11.01
N HIS A 17 5.01 -7.78 -11.13
CA HIS A 17 5.18 -6.51 -10.43
C HIS A 17 4.70 -6.62 -8.97
N LEU A 18 5.58 -7.06 -8.08
CA LEU A 18 5.27 -7.27 -6.66
C LEU A 18 4.72 -6.01 -5.96
N GLU A 19 5.22 -4.83 -6.29
CA GLU A 19 4.72 -3.57 -5.70
C GLU A 19 3.29 -3.26 -6.14
N LEU A 20 2.91 -3.62 -7.37
CA LEU A 20 1.53 -3.53 -7.83
C LEU A 20 0.63 -4.50 -7.04
N LEU A 21 1.07 -5.74 -6.85
CA LEU A 21 0.32 -6.72 -6.04
C LEU A 21 0.13 -6.24 -4.59
N ARG A 22 1.19 -5.69 -3.97
CA ARG A 22 1.11 -5.07 -2.64
C ARG A 22 0.14 -3.90 -2.61
N ALA A 23 0.12 -3.07 -3.65
CA ALA A 23 -0.80 -1.95 -3.78
C ALA A 23 -2.26 -2.40 -3.93
N VAL A 24 -2.51 -3.46 -4.70
CA VAL A 24 -3.85 -4.07 -4.83
C VAL A 24 -4.30 -4.69 -3.51
N LEU A 25 -3.42 -5.40 -2.79
CA LEU A 25 -3.72 -5.91 -1.44
C LEU A 25 -4.01 -4.77 -0.47
N CYS A 26 -3.25 -3.67 -0.55
CA CYS A 26 -3.50 -2.46 0.22
C CYS A 26 -4.90 -1.90 -0.04
N ALA A 27 -5.31 -1.79 -1.31
CA ALA A 27 -6.64 -1.32 -1.68
C ALA A 27 -7.76 -2.17 -1.07
N GLY A 28 -7.59 -3.50 -1.06
CA GLY A 28 -8.59 -4.43 -0.52
C GLY A 28 -8.61 -4.54 1.00
N MET A 29 -7.50 -4.23 1.69
CA MET A 29 -7.39 -4.36 3.14
C MET A 29 -7.55 -3.04 3.89
N PHE A 30 -7.34 -1.90 3.24
CA PHE A 30 -7.51 -0.60 3.90
C PHE A 30 -8.95 -0.45 4.45
N PRO A 31 -9.16 0.03 5.70
CA PRO A 31 -8.21 0.71 6.59
C PRO A 31 -7.45 -0.19 7.58
N ALA A 32 -7.47 -1.53 7.43
CA ALA A 32 -6.74 -2.45 8.31
C ALA A 32 -5.23 -2.36 8.08
N VAL A 33 -4.60 -1.40 8.75
CA VAL A 33 -3.19 -1.03 8.62
C VAL A 33 -2.52 -0.98 10.00
N ALA A 34 -1.29 -1.48 10.07
CA ALA A 34 -0.42 -1.34 11.23
C ALA A 34 0.87 -0.61 10.83
N SER A 35 1.33 0.29 11.71
CA SER A 35 2.62 0.95 11.62
C SER A 35 3.72 0.07 12.21
N ILE A 36 4.92 0.16 11.67
CA ILE A 36 6.12 -0.49 12.16
C ILE A 36 7.12 0.60 12.55
N LYS A 37 7.53 0.62 13.82
CA LYS A 37 8.56 1.54 14.33
C LYS A 37 9.73 0.74 14.88
N ARG A 38 10.91 0.91 14.30
CA ARG A 38 12.14 0.26 14.76
C ARG A 38 12.57 0.86 16.11
N ARG A 39 12.83 0.00 17.10
CA ARG A 39 13.27 0.34 18.46
C ARG A 39 14.52 -0.49 18.79
N GLY A 40 15.66 -0.04 18.27
CA GLY A 40 16.93 -0.76 18.43
C GLY A 40 16.89 -2.12 17.73
N LYS A 41 16.94 -3.20 18.54
CA LYS A 41 16.85 -4.60 18.07
C LYS A 41 15.41 -5.10 17.87
N PHE A 42 14.42 -4.36 18.35
CA PHE A 42 13.02 -4.77 18.31
C PHE A 42 12.21 -3.87 17.38
N ASN A 43 11.06 -4.36 16.94
CA ASN A 43 10.09 -3.60 16.16
C ASN A 43 8.81 -3.43 17.00
N ALA A 44 8.26 -2.22 17.03
CA ALA A 44 7.00 -1.93 17.68
C ALA A 44 5.91 -1.79 16.60
N PHE A 45 4.83 -2.55 16.73
CA PHE A 45 3.71 -2.51 15.80
C PHE A 45 2.52 -1.84 16.45
N ASN A 46 1.85 -0.96 15.72
CA ASN A 46 0.67 -0.28 16.25
C ASN A 46 -0.43 -0.13 15.21
N THR A 47 -1.67 -0.34 15.62
CA THR A 47 -2.89 0.02 14.87
C THR A 47 -3.49 1.30 15.44
N PRO A 48 -4.27 2.07 14.67
CA PRO A 48 -4.95 3.24 15.20
C PRO A 48 -6.00 2.87 16.26
N GLU A 49 -6.67 1.73 16.12
CA GLU A 49 -7.78 1.34 17.00
C GLU A 49 -7.37 0.61 18.28
N ASP A 50 -6.26 -0.15 18.29
CA ASP A 50 -5.84 -0.91 19.48
C ASP A 50 -4.52 -0.48 20.10
N GLY A 51 -3.80 0.44 19.46
CA GLY A 51 -2.43 0.74 19.85
C GLY A 51 -1.53 -0.47 19.62
N LYS A 52 -0.88 -1.00 20.66
CA LYS A 52 0.14 -2.05 20.51
C LYS A 52 -0.47 -3.35 19.98
N VAL A 53 0.08 -3.83 18.87
CA VAL A 53 -0.19 -5.16 18.30
C VAL A 53 1.12 -5.89 18.03
N GLU A 54 1.06 -7.17 17.68
CA GLU A 54 2.23 -7.98 17.28
C GLU A 54 1.87 -8.90 16.10
N PRO A 55 2.80 -9.24 15.19
CA PRO A 55 2.55 -10.32 14.24
C PRO A 55 2.29 -11.64 14.98
N HIS A 56 1.27 -12.38 14.57
CA HIS A 56 0.96 -13.68 15.17
C HIS A 56 2.13 -14.66 14.94
N PRO A 57 2.47 -15.56 15.88
CA PRO A 57 3.61 -16.49 15.72
C PRO A 57 3.57 -17.37 14.47
N SER A 58 2.37 -17.66 13.94
CA SER A 58 2.19 -18.41 12.69
C SER A 58 2.29 -17.55 11.43
N SER A 59 2.43 -16.23 11.57
CA SER A 59 2.59 -15.31 10.44
C SER A 59 4.01 -15.39 9.92
N VAL A 60 4.18 -15.37 8.60
CA VAL A 60 5.51 -15.29 7.96
C VAL A 60 6.27 -14.02 8.35
N ASN A 61 5.56 -12.99 8.81
CA ASN A 61 6.15 -11.75 9.29
C ASN A 61 6.69 -11.88 10.73
N SER A 62 6.20 -12.81 11.56
CA SER A 62 6.62 -12.91 12.97
C SER A 62 8.13 -13.13 13.19
N PRO A 63 8.80 -14.04 12.49
CA PRO A 63 10.24 -14.27 12.69
C PRO A 63 11.12 -13.20 12.02
N MET A 64 10.56 -12.24 11.28
CA MET A 64 11.38 -11.26 10.56
C MET A 64 12.04 -10.26 11.52
N GLY A 65 13.38 -10.21 11.48
CA GLY A 65 14.17 -9.20 12.19
C GLY A 65 14.24 -7.86 11.46
N TYR A 66 13.99 -7.85 10.16
CA TYR A 66 14.06 -6.67 9.29
C TYR A 66 12.78 -6.49 8.50
N TYR A 67 12.30 -5.24 8.45
CA TYR A 67 11.11 -4.82 7.76
C TYR A 67 11.49 -3.69 6.78
N PRO A 68 11.49 -3.92 5.45
CA PRO A 68 11.86 -2.92 4.45
C PRO A 68 10.89 -1.73 4.35
N HIS A 69 9.65 -1.89 4.84
CA HIS A 69 8.63 -0.85 4.84
C HIS A 69 8.10 -0.62 6.25
N ARG A 70 7.58 0.59 6.49
CA ARG A 70 7.05 0.99 7.81
C ARG A 70 5.58 0.66 8.01
N TRP A 71 4.95 -0.04 7.07
CA TRP A 71 3.52 -0.35 7.08
C TRP A 71 3.24 -1.81 6.77
N LEU A 72 2.21 -2.34 7.43
CA LEU A 72 1.60 -3.64 7.21
C LEU A 72 0.11 -3.44 6.97
N VAL A 73 -0.44 -4.12 5.98
CA VAL A 73 -1.89 -4.35 5.87
C VAL A 73 -2.21 -5.73 6.40
N TYR A 74 -3.40 -5.93 6.95
CA TYR A 74 -3.82 -7.24 7.48
C TYR A 74 -5.29 -7.54 7.20
N SER A 75 -5.62 -8.83 7.08
CA SER A 75 -7.02 -9.27 6.93
C SER A 75 -7.62 -9.84 8.21
N GLU A 76 -6.80 -10.36 9.13
CA GLU A 76 -7.28 -10.98 10.36
C GLU A 76 -6.45 -10.53 11.57
N LYS A 77 -7.17 -10.13 12.62
CA LYS A 77 -6.65 -9.76 13.93
C LYS A 77 -7.35 -10.59 15.01
N VAL A 78 -6.57 -11.18 15.91
CA VAL A 78 -7.06 -12.06 16.98
C VAL A 78 -6.59 -11.55 18.34
N LYS A 79 -7.50 -11.55 19.33
CA LYS A 79 -7.19 -11.20 20.72
C LYS A 79 -7.12 -12.47 21.56
N SER A 80 -5.98 -12.70 22.20
CA SER A 80 -5.73 -13.79 23.14
C SER A 80 -4.96 -13.28 24.36
N SER A 81 -3.67 -13.62 24.50
CA SER A 81 -2.74 -13.03 25.47
C SER A 81 -2.29 -11.60 25.09
N GLY A 82 -2.52 -11.24 23.83
CA GLY A 82 -2.25 -9.94 23.23
C GLY A 82 -3.09 -9.79 21.98
N ILE A 83 -2.88 -8.72 21.21
CA ILE A 83 -3.55 -8.51 19.93
C ILE A 83 -2.57 -8.87 18.82
N TYR A 84 -2.94 -9.86 18.00
CA TYR A 84 -2.04 -10.43 17.00
C TYR A 84 -2.59 -10.31 15.58
N LEU A 85 -1.73 -9.95 14.62
CA LEU A 85 -2.03 -9.88 13.19
C LEU A 85 -1.63 -11.20 12.52
N ARG A 86 -2.59 -11.95 11.96
CA ARG A 86 -2.33 -13.29 11.39
C ARG A 86 -1.85 -13.24 9.94
N ALA A 87 -2.73 -12.84 9.04
CA ALA A 87 -2.41 -12.66 7.64
C ALA A 87 -2.09 -11.18 7.42
N SER A 88 -0.80 -10.87 7.24
CA SER A 88 -0.34 -9.51 7.02
C SER A 88 0.68 -9.44 5.88
N THR A 89 0.67 -8.31 5.17
CA THR A 89 1.57 -8.05 4.03
C THR A 89 2.17 -6.68 4.19
N MET A 90 3.49 -6.60 3.99
CA MET A 90 4.18 -5.31 4.01
C MET A 90 3.87 -4.52 2.75
N VAL A 91 3.61 -3.23 2.90
CA VAL A 91 3.26 -2.35 1.77
C VAL A 91 4.11 -1.08 1.78
N PRO A 92 4.53 -0.58 0.59
CA PRO A 92 5.27 0.67 0.50
C PRO A 92 4.38 1.88 0.79
N ASP A 93 5.01 3.03 1.05
CA ASP A 93 4.30 4.30 1.26
C ASP A 93 3.40 4.64 0.07
N PHE A 94 3.88 4.47 -1.17
CA PHE A 94 3.12 4.81 -2.38
C PHE A 94 1.87 3.94 -2.58
N ALA A 95 1.87 2.69 -2.10
CA ALA A 95 0.67 1.86 -2.11
C ALA A 95 -0.45 2.49 -1.28
N LEU A 96 -0.13 2.96 -0.08
CA LEU A 96 -1.06 3.66 0.80
C LEU A 96 -1.44 5.03 0.23
N LEU A 97 -0.48 5.79 -0.30
CA LEU A 97 -0.75 7.10 -0.89
C LEU A 97 -1.72 7.02 -2.08
N LEU A 98 -1.63 5.98 -2.91
CA LEU A 98 -2.49 5.80 -4.07
C LEU A 98 -3.84 5.16 -3.71
N PHE A 99 -3.83 4.08 -2.92
CA PHE A 99 -5.00 3.22 -2.70
C PHE A 99 -5.58 3.27 -1.28
N GLY A 100 -4.98 4.06 -0.38
CA GLY A 100 -5.49 4.24 0.97
C GLY A 100 -6.72 5.14 1.03
N GLY A 101 -6.95 5.71 2.21
CA GLY A 101 -8.11 6.55 2.48
C GLY A 101 -7.97 7.99 1.96
N GLU A 102 -8.77 8.87 2.54
CA GLU A 102 -8.73 10.31 2.24
C GLU A 102 -7.35 10.91 2.58
N LEU A 103 -6.82 11.71 1.64
CA LEU A 103 -5.56 12.43 1.82
C LEU A 103 -5.83 13.88 2.23
N SER A 104 -5.28 14.27 3.37
CA SER A 104 -5.16 15.67 3.78
C SER A 104 -3.72 16.14 3.60
N GLN A 105 -3.50 17.46 3.49
CA GLN A 105 -2.17 18.06 3.52
C GLN A 105 -2.09 19.16 4.55
N THR A 106 -1.08 19.10 5.40
CA THR A 106 -0.79 20.11 6.40
C THR A 106 0.70 20.36 6.41
N GLY A 107 1.13 21.60 6.13
CA GLY A 107 2.53 22.01 6.25
C GLY A 107 3.54 21.16 5.47
N GLY A 108 3.23 20.78 4.22
CA GLY A 108 4.12 19.96 3.39
C GLY A 108 4.15 18.46 3.77
N THR A 109 3.20 18.00 4.58
CA THR A 109 3.04 16.58 4.91
C THR A 109 1.68 16.11 4.44
N LEU A 110 1.65 14.98 3.73
CA LEU A 110 0.43 14.25 3.40
C LEU A 110 0.02 13.41 4.59
N THR A 111 -1.26 13.44 4.96
CA THR A 111 -1.78 12.69 6.10
C THR A 111 -3.01 11.87 5.74
N MET A 112 -3.19 10.75 6.45
CA MET A 112 -4.38 9.90 6.39
C MET A 112 -4.80 9.49 7.80
N LEU A 113 -6.04 8.99 7.95
CA LEU A 113 -6.59 8.52 9.23
C LEU A 113 -6.46 9.59 10.32
N GLU A 114 -7.01 10.78 10.04
CA GLU A 114 -7.01 11.92 10.97
C GLU A 114 -5.61 12.31 11.47
N GLY A 115 -4.58 12.14 10.63
CA GLY A 115 -3.20 12.48 10.96
C GLY A 115 -2.40 11.33 11.57
N TRP A 116 -2.99 10.16 11.83
CA TRP A 116 -2.28 9.00 12.37
C TRP A 116 -1.20 8.50 11.40
N MET A 117 -1.45 8.57 10.09
CA MET A 117 -0.44 8.34 9.07
C MET A 117 0.06 9.66 8.52
N ALA A 118 1.38 9.77 8.41
CA ALA A 118 2.06 10.93 7.84
C ALA A 118 3.10 10.49 6.82
N PHE A 119 3.17 11.22 5.71
CA PHE A 119 4.11 11.02 4.62
C PHE A 119 4.71 12.37 4.24
N SER A 120 6.03 12.50 4.39
CA SER A 120 6.74 13.68 3.90
C SER A 120 6.77 13.61 2.38
N ALA A 121 6.21 14.62 1.73
CA ALA A 121 6.22 14.75 0.29
C ALA A 121 6.33 16.24 -0.04
N ASP A 122 7.16 16.59 -1.02
CA ASP A 122 7.12 17.95 -1.54
C ASP A 122 5.77 18.22 -2.24
N GLU A 123 5.49 19.49 -2.48
CA GLU A 123 4.21 19.93 -3.07
C GLU A 123 3.98 19.30 -4.45
N LYS A 124 5.03 19.13 -5.25
CA LYS A 124 4.93 18.56 -6.59
C LYS A 124 4.57 17.08 -6.55
N VAL A 125 5.19 16.31 -5.67
CA VAL A 125 4.90 14.88 -5.45
C VAL A 125 3.48 14.73 -4.90
N ALA A 126 3.08 15.58 -3.95
CA ALA A 126 1.73 15.57 -3.40
C ALA A 126 0.67 15.81 -4.48
N ASP A 127 0.86 16.81 -5.34
CA ASP A 127 -0.06 17.11 -6.43
C ASP A 127 -0.08 16.02 -7.50
N LEU A 128 1.08 15.43 -7.82
CA LEU A 128 1.16 14.28 -8.72
C LEU A 128 0.35 13.09 -8.19
N ILE A 129 0.53 12.73 -6.91
CA ILE A 129 -0.21 11.64 -6.26
C ILE A 129 -1.71 11.92 -6.34
N ARG A 130 -2.17 13.12 -5.97
CA ARG A 130 -3.59 13.48 -6.06
C ARG A 130 -4.14 13.37 -7.48
N GLY A 131 -3.41 13.91 -8.45
CA GLY A 131 -3.80 13.85 -9.86
C GLY A 131 -3.92 12.41 -10.36
N LEU A 132 -2.98 11.54 -9.97
CA LEU A 132 -3.04 10.12 -10.29
C LEU A 132 -4.24 9.44 -9.62
N ARG A 133 -4.50 9.70 -8.33
CA ARG A 133 -5.66 9.14 -7.62
C ARG A 133 -6.97 9.50 -8.28
N VAL A 134 -7.15 10.78 -8.63
CA VAL A 134 -8.38 11.24 -9.31
C VAL A 134 -8.56 10.51 -10.63
N ARG A 135 -7.53 10.47 -11.47
CA ARG A 135 -7.60 9.79 -12.78
C ARG A 135 -7.87 8.30 -12.65
N LEU A 136 -7.21 7.64 -11.70
CA LEU A 136 -7.41 6.22 -11.43
C LEU A 136 -8.83 5.95 -10.94
N HIS A 137 -9.35 6.76 -10.02
CA HIS A 137 -10.71 6.61 -9.52
C HIS A 137 -11.75 6.86 -10.62
N THR A 138 -11.56 7.87 -11.47
CA THR A 138 -12.42 8.12 -12.63
C THR A 138 -12.44 6.92 -13.59
N LEU A 139 -11.27 6.33 -13.87
CA LEU A 139 -11.15 5.17 -14.74
C LEU A 139 -11.84 3.94 -14.16
N LEU A 140 -11.68 3.69 -12.86
CA LEU A 140 -12.35 2.59 -12.16
C LEU A 140 -13.86 2.81 -12.10
N ALA A 141 -14.33 4.04 -11.83
CA ALA A 141 -15.74 4.39 -11.84
C ALA A 141 -16.37 4.16 -13.23
N ALA A 142 -15.69 4.59 -14.30
CA ALA A 142 -16.14 4.35 -15.67
C ALA A 142 -16.25 2.84 -15.99
N LYS A 143 -15.35 2.00 -15.47
CA LYS A 143 -15.44 0.54 -15.61
C LYS A 143 -16.59 -0.07 -14.81
N VAL A 144 -16.88 0.47 -13.63
CA VAL A 144 -18.05 0.05 -12.83
C VAL A 144 -19.34 0.37 -13.58
N ASP A 145 -19.44 1.56 -14.17
CA ASP A 145 -20.59 2.00 -14.95
C ASP A 145 -20.70 1.26 -16.30
N SER A 146 -19.57 0.89 -16.89
CA SER A 146 -19.48 0.17 -18.16
C SER A 146 -18.55 -1.05 -18.03
N PRO A 147 -19.07 -2.23 -17.62
CA PRO A 147 -18.26 -3.43 -17.40
C PRO A 147 -17.48 -3.91 -18.62
N ASP A 148 -17.90 -3.56 -19.84
CA ASP A 148 -17.21 -3.92 -21.08
C ASP A 148 -16.07 -2.96 -21.45
N LEU A 149 -15.89 -1.86 -20.72
CA LEU A 149 -14.82 -0.89 -20.96
C LEU A 149 -13.44 -1.56 -20.84
N ASP A 150 -12.62 -1.50 -21.89
CA ASP A 150 -11.24 -1.97 -21.84
C ASP A 150 -10.36 -0.91 -21.14
N ILE A 151 -10.11 -1.11 -19.84
CA ILE A 151 -9.24 -0.24 -19.04
C ILE A 151 -7.81 -0.23 -19.59
N MET A 152 -7.33 -1.34 -20.14
CA MET A 152 -5.95 -1.42 -20.63
C MET A 152 -5.76 -0.59 -21.89
N ASP A 153 -6.79 -0.53 -22.74
CA ASP A 153 -6.80 0.31 -23.94
C ASP A 153 -7.08 1.80 -23.60
N THR A 154 -8.10 2.05 -22.77
CA THR A 154 -8.56 3.42 -22.46
C THR A 154 -7.67 4.13 -21.43
N GLY A 155 -7.00 3.36 -20.56
CA GLY A 155 -6.30 3.84 -19.37
C GLY A 155 -4.86 3.35 -19.23
N GLY A 156 -4.29 2.71 -20.25
CA GLY A 156 -2.91 2.22 -20.27
C GLY A 156 -1.88 3.21 -19.70
N PRO A 157 -1.82 4.47 -20.16
CA PRO A 157 -0.87 5.45 -19.64
C PRO A 157 -1.02 5.76 -18.13
N ILE A 158 -2.24 5.64 -17.58
CA ILE A 158 -2.49 5.85 -16.15
C ILE A 158 -1.97 4.65 -15.36
N VAL A 159 -2.25 3.44 -15.83
CA VAL A 159 -1.77 2.19 -15.21
C VAL A 159 -0.24 2.15 -15.23
N ASP A 160 0.39 2.51 -16.35
CA ASP A 160 1.85 2.60 -16.48
C ASP A 160 2.44 3.62 -15.51
N ALA A 161 1.80 4.79 -15.36
CA ALA A 161 2.25 5.80 -14.41
C ALA A 161 2.16 5.31 -12.96
N VAL A 162 1.08 4.59 -12.61
CA VAL A 162 0.91 3.97 -11.29
C VAL A 162 2.00 2.93 -11.02
N ILE A 163 2.28 2.04 -11.98
CA ILE A 163 3.32 1.01 -11.85
C ILE A 163 4.68 1.68 -11.62
N ARG A 164 5.05 2.69 -12.42
CA ARG A 164 6.32 3.41 -12.27
C ARG A 164 6.46 4.09 -10.90
N VAL A 165 5.40 4.71 -10.38
CA VAL A 165 5.41 5.31 -9.05
C VAL A 165 5.61 4.26 -7.96
N LEU A 166 4.97 3.09 -8.08
CA LEU A 166 5.11 1.99 -7.13
C LEU A 166 6.51 1.34 -7.18
N GLU A 167 7.12 1.25 -8.35
CA GLU A 167 8.48 0.72 -8.52
C GLU A 167 9.54 1.65 -7.94
N THR A 168 9.31 2.97 -7.99
CA THR A 168 10.20 3.96 -7.38
C THR A 168 10.34 3.77 -5.86
N SER A 169 9.36 3.11 -5.21
CA SER A 169 9.42 2.72 -3.79
C SER A 169 10.14 1.41 -3.49
N GLY A 170 10.40 0.57 -4.50
CA GLY A 170 11.09 -0.71 -4.32
C GLY A 170 12.56 -0.54 -3.92
N GLU A 171 13.13 0.63 -4.20
CA GLU A 171 14.52 1.01 -3.89
C GLU A 171 14.66 1.82 -2.59
N ALA A 172 13.86 1.49 -1.57
CA ALA A 172 14.09 2.04 -0.23
C ALA A 172 15.39 1.44 0.35
N ASP A 173 16.46 2.18 0.11
CA ASP A 173 17.80 2.11 0.66
C ASP A 173 17.80 1.59 2.11
N GLY A 174 18.77 0.73 2.44
CA GLY A 174 18.98 0.13 3.78
C GLY A 174 19.36 1.13 4.88
N GLY A 175 19.05 2.41 4.70
CA GLY A 175 19.22 3.48 5.66
C GLY A 175 18.03 3.52 6.62
N ALA A 176 18.27 3.10 7.86
CA ALA A 176 17.38 3.41 8.97
C ALA A 176 16.97 4.90 8.93
N PRO A 177 15.68 5.26 9.07
CA PRO A 177 15.33 6.61 9.42
C PRO A 177 15.87 6.85 10.82
N GLY A 178 17.06 7.43 10.89
CA GLY A 178 17.62 8.00 12.09
C GLY A 178 16.62 8.97 12.69
N ASN A 179 16.57 8.99 14.01
CA ASN A 179 15.92 9.99 14.85
C ASN A 179 15.67 11.30 14.09
N ARG A 180 14.41 11.58 13.80
CA ARG A 180 13.95 12.97 13.70
C ARG A 180 12.88 13.13 14.76
N TYR A 181 13.23 14.00 15.70
CA TYR A 181 12.47 14.45 16.86
C TYR A 181 11.12 15.02 16.44
#